data_AF-A0A6P6XS02-F1
#
_entry.id   AF-A0A6P6XS02-F1
#
_cell.length_a   1.000
_cell.length_b   1.000
_cell.length_c   1.000
_cell.angle_alpha   90.00
_cell.angle_beta   90.00
_cell.angle_gamma   90.00
#
_symmetry.space_group_name_H-M   'P 1'
#
loop_
_entity.id
_entity.type
_entity.pdbx_description
1 polymer ?
#
loop_
_entity_poly.entity_id
_entity_poly.type
_entity_poly.pdbx_seq_one_letter_code
_entity_poly.pdbx_strand_id
1 'polypeptide(L)'
;MNQTESYLIIVEDVDNGSSTLSSAPANLNFLQNIKQITPYKQKFYHIFQQYLWIFPLIIGFLFPVFCVILYVDKLVSNDLHPILPLISDLGSKPPVAGYVAQIFDTIAILNLLTVYARYEQVKFYIEKYFQNSSIDICRRLKQNNKYFTISGCGFSLGVITLGNFRNTEQPMEHGIGFIIMSCILGYIFFTTKICDDLYSFKRIESQPSTIRCCGWIILISLIMSALFLIIAVSQLDSIYHWFDNNQRLNWKPNHPGYIWFTLGTFSEWFFVNWCSIYFFSISHRIHIFNRCHRIK
;
A
#
# COMPACT_ATOMS: atom_id res chain seq x y z
N MET A 1 -35.77 35.25 -54.96
CA MET A 1 -35.65 36.23 -53.85
C MET A 1 -34.43 35.81 -53.04
N ASN A 2 -33.31 36.51 -53.25
CA ASN A 2 -32.05 36.67 -52.48
C ASN A 2 -31.41 35.43 -51.80
N GLN A 3 -30.24 34.95 -52.27
CA GLN A 3 -28.85 35.45 -52.06
C GLN A 3 -28.23 34.91 -50.74
N THR A 4 -27.31 33.93 -50.83
CA THR A 4 -25.83 34.02 -50.60
C THR A 4 -25.45 34.00 -49.10
N GLU A 5 -24.41 33.35 -48.58
CA GLU A 5 -23.03 33.19 -49.04
C GLU A 5 -22.38 31.92 -48.48
N SER A 6 -21.51 31.31 -49.30
CA SER A 6 -20.42 30.42 -48.90
C SER A 6 -19.16 31.26 -48.78
N TYR A 7 -18.33 31.03 -47.75
CA TYR A 7 -16.97 31.57 -47.71
C TYR A 7 -15.96 30.43 -47.63
N LEU A 8 -15.39 30.10 -48.79
CA LEU A 8 -14.00 29.65 -48.92
C LEU A 8 -13.10 30.87 -48.69
N ILE A 9 -12.08 30.74 -47.84
CA ILE A 9 -10.93 31.64 -47.88
C ILE A 9 -9.71 30.81 -48.24
N ILE A 10 -9.17 31.17 -49.39
CA ILE A 10 -7.89 30.79 -49.98
C ILE A 10 -6.80 31.50 -49.18
N VAL A 11 -5.72 30.80 -48.82
CA VAL A 11 -4.47 31.43 -48.41
C VAL A 11 -3.43 31.06 -49.47
N GLU A 12 -2.96 32.10 -50.16
CA GLU A 12 -1.93 32.06 -51.20
C GLU A 12 -0.55 31.76 -50.61
N ASP A 13 0.22 30.95 -51.34
CA ASP A 13 1.67 30.82 -51.20
C ASP A 13 2.36 32.08 -51.72
N VAL A 14 3.16 32.72 -50.87
CA VAL A 14 4.20 33.66 -51.29
C VAL A 14 5.51 33.27 -50.60
N ASP A 15 6.38 32.67 -51.41
CA ASP A 15 7.81 32.50 -51.14
C ASP A 15 8.50 33.87 -51.09
N ASN A 16 9.22 34.15 -50.00
CA ASN A 16 10.35 35.07 -50.00
C ASN A 16 11.39 34.57 -48.99
N GLY A 17 12.56 34.20 -49.52
CA GLY A 17 13.56 33.43 -48.83
C GLY A 17 14.34 34.16 -47.73
N SER A 18 14.83 33.39 -46.77
CA SER A 18 16.23 33.38 -46.35
C SER A 18 16.46 32.29 -45.31
N SER A 19 17.46 31.46 -45.59
CA SER A 19 18.22 30.58 -44.69
C SER A 19 17.76 30.43 -43.23
N THR A 20 17.37 29.22 -42.82
CA THR A 20 17.82 28.62 -41.53
C THR A 20 17.55 27.12 -41.51
N LEU A 21 18.65 26.37 -41.40
CA LEU A 21 18.81 25.03 -40.84
C LEU A 21 17.52 24.25 -40.49
N SER A 22 17.22 23.23 -41.29
CA SER A 22 16.30 22.14 -40.92
C SER A 22 16.83 21.39 -39.68
N SER A 23 16.29 21.70 -38.51
CA SER A 23 16.33 20.82 -37.34
C SER A 23 14.91 20.39 -36.98
N ALA A 24 14.44 19.30 -37.59
CA ALA A 24 13.28 18.58 -37.07
C ALA A 24 13.56 18.23 -35.60
N PRO A 25 12.67 18.56 -34.64
CA PRO A 25 12.94 18.31 -33.24
C PRO A 25 12.96 16.79 -33.00
N ALA A 26 14.09 16.29 -32.51
CA ALA A 26 14.32 14.89 -32.12
C ALA A 26 13.22 14.31 -31.19
N ASN A 27 12.37 15.15 -30.60
CA ASN A 27 11.22 14.76 -29.80
C ASN A 27 10.06 14.10 -30.57
N LEU A 28 9.89 14.37 -31.87
CA LEU A 28 8.82 13.73 -32.65
C LEU A 28 9.14 12.24 -32.94
N ASN A 29 10.42 11.94 -33.14
CA ASN A 29 10.92 10.57 -33.34
C ASN A 29 10.88 9.72 -32.06
N PHE A 30 11.02 10.34 -30.87
CA PHE A 30 10.89 9.61 -29.61
C PHE A 30 9.45 9.13 -29.37
N LEU A 31 8.46 9.99 -29.64
CA LEU A 31 7.03 9.64 -29.52
C LEU A 31 6.57 8.66 -30.62
N GLN A 32 7.15 8.72 -31.82
CA GLN A 32 6.92 7.70 -32.86
C GLN A 32 7.59 6.36 -32.55
N ASN A 33 8.76 6.35 -31.90
CA ASN A 33 9.42 5.11 -31.47
C ASN A 33 8.67 4.39 -30.33
N ILE A 34 7.92 5.11 -29.49
CA ILE A 34 7.05 4.48 -28.47
C ILE A 34 5.86 3.75 -29.13
N LYS A 35 5.48 4.10 -30.38
CA LYS A 35 4.43 3.37 -31.11
C LYS A 35 4.89 2.05 -31.74
N GLN A 36 6.19 1.77 -31.79
CA GLN A 36 6.74 0.48 -32.25
C GLN A 36 7.08 -0.48 -31.10
N ILE A 37 6.20 -0.57 -30.11
CA ILE A 37 6.26 -1.69 -29.17
C ILE A 37 5.95 -2.96 -29.96
N THR A 38 6.92 -3.86 -30.10
CA THR A 38 6.75 -5.13 -30.80
C THR A 38 5.50 -5.87 -30.29
N PRO A 39 4.75 -6.57 -31.16
CA PRO A 39 3.48 -7.22 -30.79
C PRO A 39 3.63 -8.18 -29.59
N TYR A 40 4.84 -8.75 -29.40
CA TYR A 40 5.18 -9.54 -28.22
C TYR A 40 5.17 -8.73 -26.92
N LYS A 41 5.75 -7.52 -26.92
CA LYS A 41 5.76 -6.62 -25.76
C LYS A 41 4.35 -6.10 -25.44
N GLN A 42 3.52 -5.83 -26.46
CA GLN A 42 2.11 -5.47 -26.25
C GLN A 42 1.32 -6.63 -25.62
N LYS A 43 1.50 -7.86 -26.12
CA LYS A 43 0.86 -9.06 -25.57
C LYS A 43 1.30 -9.31 -24.11
N PHE A 44 2.59 -9.20 -23.82
CA PHE A 44 3.11 -9.33 -22.46
C PHE A 44 2.55 -8.24 -21.53
N TYR A 45 2.49 -6.99 -21.99
CA TYR A 45 1.93 -5.88 -21.21
C TYR A 45 0.45 -6.08 -20.89
N HIS A 46 -0.35 -6.54 -21.86
CA HIS A 46 -1.76 -6.86 -21.63
C HIS A 46 -1.96 -8.02 -20.65
N ILE A 47 -1.15 -9.08 -20.77
CA ILE A 47 -1.16 -10.19 -19.82
C ILE A 47 -0.77 -9.70 -18.42
N PHE A 48 0.30 -8.93 -18.31
CA PHE A 48 0.76 -8.38 -17.04
C PHE A 48 -0.32 -7.50 -16.38
N GLN A 49 -0.94 -6.60 -17.15
CA GLN A 49 -2.06 -5.78 -16.69
C GLN A 49 -3.23 -6.63 -16.17
N GLN A 50 -3.54 -7.75 -16.83
CA GLN A 50 -4.62 -8.65 -16.44
C GLN A 50 -4.41 -9.24 -15.03
N TYR A 51 -3.17 -9.45 -14.62
CA TYR A 51 -2.82 -10.15 -13.37
C TYR A 51 -2.35 -9.23 -12.24
N LEU A 52 -2.44 -7.91 -12.38
CA LEU A 52 -2.05 -6.95 -11.32
C LEU A 52 -2.79 -7.17 -9.98
N TRP A 53 -3.99 -7.75 -10.00
CA TRP A 53 -4.76 -8.08 -8.80
C TRP A 53 -4.11 -9.19 -7.95
N ILE A 54 -3.19 -9.98 -8.51
CA ILE A 54 -2.49 -11.05 -7.79
C ILE A 54 -1.53 -10.47 -6.75
N PHE A 55 -0.92 -9.31 -6.99
CA PHE A 55 0.04 -8.72 -6.05
C PHE A 55 -0.56 -8.45 -4.66
N PRO A 56 -1.66 -7.70 -4.52
CA PRO A 56 -2.31 -7.54 -3.22
C PRO A 56 -2.92 -8.84 -2.69
N LEU A 57 -3.28 -9.80 -3.55
CA LEU A 57 -3.74 -11.11 -3.09
C LEU A 57 -2.65 -11.86 -2.34
N ILE A 58 -1.45 -11.93 -2.91
CA ILE A 58 -0.30 -12.58 -2.29
C ILE A 58 0.03 -11.90 -0.96
N ILE A 59 0.06 -10.56 -0.93
CA ILE A 59 0.27 -9.82 0.34
C ILE A 59 -0.76 -10.23 1.39
N GLY A 60 -2.03 -10.32 1.01
CA GLY A 60 -3.10 -10.72 1.93
C GLY A 60 -2.90 -12.12 2.53
N PHE A 61 -2.26 -13.04 1.81
CA PHE A 61 -1.89 -14.35 2.35
C PHE A 61 -0.58 -14.34 3.14
N LEU A 62 0.38 -13.50 2.79
CA LEU A 62 1.68 -13.46 3.46
C LEU A 62 1.55 -13.06 4.94
N PHE A 63 0.68 -12.12 5.29
CA PHE A 63 0.47 -11.70 6.69
C PHE A 63 0.08 -12.84 7.65
N PRO A 64 -1.02 -13.59 7.43
CA PRO A 64 -1.42 -14.66 8.33
C PRO A 64 -0.44 -15.83 8.28
N VAL A 65 0.13 -16.15 7.11
CA VAL A 65 1.13 -17.22 6.97
C VAL A 65 2.36 -16.92 7.82
N PHE A 66 2.86 -15.68 7.76
CA PHE A 66 3.95 -15.21 8.61
C PHE A 66 3.61 -15.34 10.10
N CYS A 67 2.42 -14.88 10.52
CA CYS A 67 1.98 -15.01 11.92
C CYS A 67 1.96 -16.47 12.39
N VAL A 68 1.48 -17.39 11.53
CA VAL A 68 1.47 -18.83 11.84
C VAL A 68 2.90 -19.38 11.97
N ILE A 69 3.80 -19.02 11.04
CA ILE A 69 5.21 -19.45 11.10
C ILE A 69 5.85 -19.03 12.43
N LEU A 70 5.67 -17.77 12.84
CA LEU A 70 6.19 -17.27 14.11
C LEU A 70 5.63 -18.03 15.31
N TYR A 71 4.32 -18.32 15.30
CA TYR A 71 3.69 -19.02 16.41
C TYR A 71 4.13 -20.49 16.50
N VAL A 72 4.28 -21.15 15.36
CA VAL A 72 4.77 -22.54 15.31
C VAL A 72 6.21 -22.63 15.81
N ASP A 73 7.09 -21.73 15.39
CA ASP A 73 8.48 -21.68 15.88
C ASP A 73 8.55 -21.55 17.41
N LYS A 74 7.70 -20.68 17.97
CA LYS A 74 7.55 -20.53 19.42
C LYS A 74 7.13 -21.84 20.10
N LEU A 75 6.12 -22.53 19.56
CA LEU A 75 5.65 -23.81 20.12
C LEU A 75 6.73 -24.89 20.08
N VAL A 76 7.49 -24.96 18.99
CA VAL A 76 8.61 -25.92 18.84
C VAL A 76 9.73 -25.62 19.83
N SER A 77 9.95 -24.34 20.15
CA SER A 77 10.95 -23.90 21.12
C SER A 77 10.58 -24.16 22.59
N ASN A 78 9.40 -24.74 22.88
CA ASN A 78 8.84 -24.93 24.23
C ASN A 78 8.77 -23.64 25.07
N ASP A 79 8.70 -22.48 24.41
CA ASP A 79 8.59 -21.19 25.07
C ASP A 79 7.11 -20.87 25.32
N LEU A 80 6.60 -21.17 26.52
CA LEU A 80 5.15 -21.14 26.80
C LEU A 80 4.61 -19.74 27.12
N HIS A 81 5.47 -18.80 27.53
CA HIS A 81 5.06 -17.47 27.97
C HIS A 81 5.78 -16.36 27.23
N PRO A 82 5.11 -15.22 26.97
CA PRO A 82 3.68 -14.94 27.17
C PRO A 82 2.82 -15.68 26.13
N ILE A 83 1.51 -15.89 26.37
CA ILE A 83 0.62 -16.70 25.50
C ILE A 83 0.71 -16.27 24.03
N LEU A 84 0.64 -14.96 23.79
CA LEU A 84 1.00 -14.31 22.52
C LEU A 84 2.13 -13.33 22.82
N PRO A 85 3.36 -13.60 22.34
CA PRO A 85 4.46 -12.64 22.42
C PRO A 85 4.35 -11.58 21.33
N LEU A 86 5.15 -10.53 21.45
CA LEU A 86 5.28 -9.51 20.42
C LEU A 86 5.71 -10.16 19.10
N ILE A 87 5.03 -9.80 18.02
CA ILE A 87 5.36 -10.25 16.66
C ILE A 87 6.79 -9.82 16.31
N SER A 88 7.15 -8.59 16.66
CA SER A 88 8.48 -8.03 16.45
C SER A 88 9.58 -8.81 17.17
N ASP A 89 9.34 -9.29 18.39
CA ASP A 89 10.32 -10.07 19.14
C ASP A 89 10.45 -11.50 18.60
N LEU A 90 9.33 -12.16 18.24
CA LEU A 90 9.38 -13.49 17.61
C LEU A 90 10.12 -13.46 16.28
N GLY A 91 9.84 -12.45 15.46
CA GLY A 91 10.47 -12.28 14.15
C GLY A 91 11.94 -11.86 14.21
N SER A 92 12.51 -11.63 15.40
CA SER A 92 13.89 -11.16 15.54
C SER A 92 14.90 -12.26 15.88
N LYS A 93 14.45 -13.48 16.22
CA LYS A 93 15.35 -14.59 16.58
C LYS A 93 15.83 -15.37 15.34
N PRO A 94 17.15 -15.62 15.17
CA PRO A 94 17.63 -16.58 14.17
C PRO A 94 17.14 -18.01 14.48
N PRO A 95 16.86 -18.84 13.46
CA PRO A 95 16.96 -18.57 12.01
C PRO A 95 15.74 -17.84 11.43
N VAL A 96 14.64 -17.72 12.18
CA VAL A 96 13.36 -17.17 11.73
C VAL A 96 13.48 -15.75 11.19
N ALA A 97 14.32 -14.92 11.81
CA ALA A 97 14.52 -13.53 11.41
C ALA A 97 14.89 -13.35 9.93
N GLY A 98 15.67 -14.27 9.36
CA GLY A 98 16.02 -14.22 7.94
C GLY A 98 14.80 -14.41 7.02
N TYR A 99 13.92 -15.34 7.37
CA TYR A 99 12.68 -15.59 6.62
C TYR A 99 11.69 -14.43 6.77
N VAL A 100 11.60 -13.83 7.96
CA VAL A 100 10.75 -12.65 8.19
C VAL A 100 11.20 -11.47 7.34
N ALA A 101 12.50 -11.18 7.30
CA ALA A 101 13.06 -10.15 6.44
C ALA A 101 12.65 -10.35 4.97
N GLN A 102 12.83 -11.57 4.45
CA GLN A 102 12.48 -11.89 3.06
C GLN A 102 10.97 -11.77 2.77
N ILE A 103 10.12 -12.17 3.71
CA ILE A 103 8.66 -11.99 3.57
C ILE A 103 8.32 -10.50 3.53
N PHE A 104 8.93 -9.69 4.40
CA PHE A 104 8.65 -8.25 4.50
C PHE A 104 9.15 -7.49 3.26
N ASP A 105 10.33 -7.83 2.76
CA ASP A 105 10.85 -7.30 1.49
C ASP A 105 9.92 -7.66 0.32
N THR A 106 9.44 -8.90 0.29
CA THR A 106 8.47 -9.35 -0.71
C THR A 106 7.16 -8.57 -0.62
N ILE A 107 6.61 -8.39 0.59
CA ILE A 107 5.40 -7.58 0.82
C ILE A 107 5.61 -6.16 0.31
N ALA A 108 6.76 -5.54 0.62
CA ALA A 108 7.03 -4.17 0.24
C ALA A 108 7.11 -3.98 -1.28
N ILE A 109 7.77 -4.89 -1.99
CA ILE A 109 7.87 -4.88 -3.46
C ILE A 109 6.47 -5.07 -4.08
N LEU A 110 5.72 -6.09 -3.64
CA LEU A 110 4.37 -6.33 -4.12
C LEU A 110 3.43 -5.16 -3.82
N ASN A 111 3.61 -4.48 -2.69
CA ASN A 111 2.82 -3.31 -2.34
C ASN A 111 3.14 -2.12 -3.26
N LEU A 112 4.41 -1.86 -3.59
CA LEU A 112 4.76 -0.82 -4.57
C LEU A 112 4.11 -1.07 -5.94
N LEU A 113 4.10 -2.32 -6.39
CA LEU A 113 3.40 -2.71 -7.62
C LEU A 113 1.88 -2.50 -7.51
N THR A 114 1.30 -2.82 -6.35
CA THR A 114 -0.13 -2.60 -6.05
C THR A 114 -0.48 -1.11 -6.06
N VAL A 115 0.35 -0.28 -5.42
CA VAL A 115 0.21 1.18 -5.37
C VAL A 115 0.26 1.76 -6.78
N TYR A 116 1.24 1.33 -7.59
CA TYR A 116 1.35 1.75 -8.98
C TYR A 116 0.11 1.37 -9.80
N ALA A 117 -0.32 0.11 -9.75
CA ALA A 117 -1.50 -0.38 -10.45
C ALA A 117 -2.75 0.42 -10.08
N ARG A 118 -2.94 0.68 -8.79
CA ARG A 118 -4.09 1.42 -8.28
C ARG A 118 -4.01 2.91 -8.65
N TYR A 119 -2.83 3.52 -8.62
CA TYR A 119 -2.63 4.91 -9.03
C TYR A 119 -3.04 5.12 -10.49
N GLU A 120 -2.58 4.25 -11.40
CA GLU A 120 -2.92 4.31 -12.82
C GLU A 120 -4.41 4.03 -13.05
N GLN A 121 -5.01 3.11 -12.31
CA GLN A 121 -6.46 2.86 -12.36
C GLN A 121 -7.26 4.14 -12.01
N VAL A 122 -6.89 4.84 -10.94
CA VAL A 122 -7.58 6.06 -10.51
C VAL A 122 -7.35 7.20 -11.51
N LYS A 123 -6.14 7.34 -12.04
CA LYS A 123 -5.81 8.29 -13.09
C LYS A 123 -6.67 8.07 -14.35
N PHE A 124 -6.79 6.81 -14.77
CA PHE A 124 -7.66 6.43 -15.88
C PHE A 124 -9.12 6.82 -15.64
N TYR A 125 -9.65 6.62 -14.43
CA TYR A 125 -11.01 7.06 -14.11
C TYR A 125 -11.19 8.57 -14.23
N ILE A 126 -10.23 9.33 -13.71
CA ILE A 126 -10.23 10.80 -13.78
C ILE A 126 -10.26 11.25 -15.24
N GLU A 127 -9.38 10.70 -16.08
CA GLU A 127 -9.30 11.06 -17.50
C GLU A 127 -10.56 10.66 -18.28
N LYS A 128 -11.12 9.48 -18.03
CA LYS A 128 -12.26 8.96 -18.78
C LYS A 128 -13.60 9.58 -18.39
N TYR A 129 -13.82 9.83 -17.09
CA TYR A 129 -15.14 10.17 -16.56
C TYR A 129 -15.25 11.59 -16.01
N PHE A 130 -14.12 12.26 -15.72
CA PHE A 130 -14.11 13.54 -15.02
C PHE A 130 -13.59 14.73 -15.84
N GLN A 131 -13.25 14.55 -17.13
CA GLN A 131 -12.83 15.65 -18.03
C GLN A 131 -13.82 16.85 -18.06
N ASN A 132 -15.13 16.57 -18.01
CA ASN A 132 -16.19 17.59 -18.04
C ASN A 132 -16.98 17.69 -16.73
N SER A 133 -16.43 17.16 -15.63
CA SER A 133 -17.11 17.12 -14.33
C SER A 133 -16.82 18.37 -13.49
N SER A 134 -17.49 18.51 -12.33
CA SER A 134 -17.20 19.61 -11.41
C SER A 134 -15.72 19.62 -11.02
N ILE A 135 -15.10 20.81 -11.13
CA ILE A 135 -13.66 21.02 -10.94
C ILE A 135 -13.21 20.49 -9.56
N ASP A 136 -14.08 20.54 -8.56
CA ASP A 136 -13.76 20.19 -7.17
C ASP A 136 -13.59 18.69 -6.93
N ILE A 137 -14.43 17.82 -7.51
CA ILE A 137 -14.30 16.36 -7.34
C ILE A 137 -13.04 15.87 -8.05
N CYS A 138 -12.79 16.36 -9.27
CA CYS A 138 -11.59 16.03 -10.03
C CYS A 138 -10.30 16.43 -9.27
N ARG A 139 -10.28 17.63 -8.69
CA ARG A 139 -9.15 18.10 -7.86
C ARG A 139 -8.93 17.21 -6.63
N ARG A 140 -9.99 16.87 -5.90
CA ARG A 140 -9.94 15.98 -4.74
C ARG A 140 -9.42 14.59 -5.09
N LEU A 141 -9.91 13.98 -6.17
CA LEU A 141 -9.43 12.67 -6.63
C LEU A 141 -7.94 12.71 -6.96
N LYS A 142 -7.46 13.74 -7.67
CA LYS A 142 -6.02 13.90 -7.97
C LYS A 142 -5.17 14.03 -6.69
N GLN A 143 -5.63 14.84 -5.74
CA GLN A 143 -4.94 15.02 -4.45
C GLN A 143 -4.93 13.73 -3.62
N ASN A 144 -6.09 13.08 -3.47
CA ASN A 144 -6.20 11.82 -2.74
C ASN A 144 -5.36 10.73 -3.39
N ASN A 145 -5.30 10.66 -4.73
CA ASN A 145 -4.45 9.69 -5.44
C ASN A 145 -2.95 9.95 -5.16
N LYS A 146 -2.52 11.22 -5.09
CA LYS A 146 -1.15 11.58 -4.70
C LYS A 146 -0.83 11.13 -3.27
N TYR A 147 -1.71 11.45 -2.31
CA TYR A 147 -1.48 11.09 -0.91
C TYR A 147 -1.58 9.59 -0.64
N PHE A 148 -2.46 8.89 -1.37
CA PHE A 148 -2.51 7.43 -1.45
C PHE A 148 -1.14 6.86 -1.84
N THR A 149 -0.54 7.37 -2.91
CA THR A 149 0.79 6.90 -3.39
C THR A 149 1.88 7.16 -2.36
N ILE A 150 1.95 8.40 -1.81
CA ILE A 150 2.95 8.75 -0.80
C ILE A 150 2.83 7.82 0.42
N SER A 151 1.60 7.62 0.90
CA SER A 151 1.34 6.75 2.07
C SER A 151 1.66 5.28 1.77
N GLY A 152 1.35 4.80 0.57
CA GLY A 152 1.67 3.44 0.13
C GLY A 152 3.18 3.20 0.02
N CYS A 153 3.94 4.14 -0.53
CA CYS A 153 5.40 4.08 -0.56
C CYS A 153 6.00 4.15 0.85
N GLY A 154 5.46 5.01 1.72
CA GLY A 154 5.84 5.07 3.14
C GLY A 154 5.62 3.73 3.83
N PHE A 155 4.45 3.10 3.64
CA PHE A 155 4.19 1.78 4.18
C PHE A 155 5.21 0.73 3.72
N SER A 156 5.51 0.66 2.41
CA SER A 156 6.54 -0.24 1.88
C SER A 156 7.91 -0.02 2.52
N LEU A 157 8.33 1.24 2.67
CA LEU A 157 9.60 1.58 3.33
C LEU A 157 9.60 1.11 4.79
N GLY A 158 8.51 1.35 5.52
CA GLY A 158 8.37 0.93 6.92
C GLY A 158 8.45 -0.59 7.10
N VAL A 159 7.80 -1.35 6.20
CA VAL A 159 7.84 -2.81 6.22
C VAL A 159 9.26 -3.34 5.94
N ILE A 160 9.98 -2.80 4.96
CA ILE A 160 11.39 -3.17 4.70
C ILE A 160 12.25 -2.89 5.95
N THR A 161 12.11 -1.71 6.55
CA THR A 161 12.85 -1.35 7.76
C THR A 161 12.56 -2.33 8.90
N LEU A 162 11.29 -2.67 9.15
CA LEU A 162 10.91 -3.62 10.21
C LEU A 162 11.46 -5.03 9.99
N GLY A 163 11.54 -5.48 8.74
CA GLY A 163 12.05 -6.81 8.41
C GLY A 163 13.57 -6.92 8.57
N ASN A 164 14.30 -5.83 8.28
CA ASN A 164 15.75 -5.83 8.24
C ASN A 164 16.42 -5.32 9.52
N PHE A 165 15.76 -4.44 10.28
CA PHE A 165 16.22 -3.97 11.59
C PHE A 165 15.43 -4.69 12.69
N ARG A 166 16.11 -5.58 13.40
CA ARG A 166 15.48 -6.51 14.36
C ARG A 166 15.22 -5.80 15.68
N ASN A 167 14.08 -6.05 16.30
CA ASN A 167 13.74 -5.42 17.57
C ASN A 167 14.70 -5.82 18.71
N THR A 168 15.26 -7.03 18.66
CA THR A 168 16.19 -7.53 19.69
C THR A 168 17.62 -7.00 19.55
N GLU A 169 17.99 -6.45 18.39
CA GLU A 169 19.36 -5.99 18.09
C GLU A 169 19.39 -4.48 17.87
N GLN A 170 18.43 -3.94 17.11
CA GLN A 170 18.31 -2.54 16.71
C GLN A 170 16.91 -1.98 17.05
N PRO A 171 16.53 -1.88 18.35
CA PRO A 171 15.17 -1.47 18.75
C PRO A 171 14.80 -0.05 18.32
N MET A 172 15.76 0.85 18.18
CA MET A 172 15.50 2.24 17.77
C MET A 172 15.14 2.32 16.28
N GLU A 173 15.93 1.69 15.43
CA GLU A 173 15.71 1.58 13.99
C GLU A 173 14.43 0.81 13.69
N HIS A 174 14.16 -0.25 14.45
CA HIS A 174 12.91 -0.99 14.40
C HIS A 174 11.71 -0.08 14.74
N GLY A 175 11.82 0.72 15.81
CA GLY A 175 10.81 1.71 16.19
C GLY A 175 10.55 2.77 15.11
N ILE A 176 11.60 3.25 14.44
CA ILE A 176 11.48 4.15 13.27
C ILE A 176 10.73 3.44 12.13
N GLY A 177 11.06 2.18 11.85
CA GLY A 177 10.36 1.35 10.88
C GLY A 177 8.86 1.24 11.18
N PHE A 178 8.49 1.06 12.44
CA PHE A 178 7.10 1.00 12.88
C PHE A 178 6.35 2.32 12.66
N ILE A 179 6.96 3.45 12.97
CA ILE A 179 6.38 4.78 12.73
C ILE A 179 6.14 4.99 11.23
N ILE A 180 7.11 4.63 10.38
CA ILE A 180 6.99 4.75 8.93
C ILE A 180 5.93 3.76 8.39
N MET A 181 5.87 2.53 8.91
CA MET A 181 4.85 1.54 8.53
C MET A 181 3.44 2.05 8.84
N SER A 182 3.27 2.89 9.86
CA SER A 182 1.97 3.48 10.23
C SER A 182 1.34 4.32 9.10
N CYS A 183 2.10 4.66 8.05
CA CYS A 183 1.55 5.18 6.79
C CYS A 183 0.47 4.27 6.15
N ILE A 184 0.37 3.00 6.55
CA ILE A 184 -0.73 2.09 6.19
C ILE A 184 -2.11 2.70 6.49
N LEU A 185 -2.25 3.48 7.57
CA LEU A 185 -3.49 4.17 7.90
C LEU A 185 -3.84 5.22 6.84
N GLY A 186 -2.87 6.05 6.46
CA GLY A 186 -3.03 7.01 5.36
C GLY A 186 -3.39 6.30 4.06
N TYR A 187 -2.69 5.21 3.74
CA TYR A 187 -2.93 4.38 2.57
C TYR A 187 -4.40 3.88 2.51
N ILE A 188 -4.93 3.35 3.62
CA ILE A 188 -6.31 2.88 3.72
C ILE A 188 -7.32 4.04 3.67
N PHE A 189 -7.09 5.13 4.40
CA PHE A 189 -8.03 6.25 4.45
C PHE A 189 -8.12 7.00 3.12
N PHE A 190 -7.01 7.23 2.44
CA PHE A 190 -7.03 7.83 1.10
C PHE A 190 -7.66 6.88 0.08
N THR A 191 -7.42 5.56 0.17
CA THR A 191 -8.16 4.57 -0.63
C THR A 191 -9.66 4.69 -0.41
N THR A 192 -10.09 4.77 0.86
CA THR A 192 -11.51 4.88 1.24
C THR A 192 -12.14 6.13 0.63
N LYS A 193 -11.47 7.29 0.76
CA LYS A 193 -11.93 8.56 0.17
C LYS A 193 -12.03 8.49 -1.36
N ILE A 194 -11.04 7.91 -2.04
CA ILE A 194 -11.08 7.70 -3.48
C ILE A 194 -12.30 6.84 -3.87
N CYS A 195 -12.52 5.73 -3.17
CA CYS A 195 -13.65 4.85 -3.44
C CYS A 195 -15.00 5.51 -3.14
N ASP A 196 -15.11 6.32 -2.08
CA ASP A 196 -16.32 7.08 -1.77
C ASP A 196 -16.65 8.12 -2.84
N ASP A 197 -15.64 8.81 -3.36
CA ASP A 197 -15.79 9.78 -4.45
C ASP A 197 -16.25 9.09 -5.75
N LEU A 198 -15.63 7.95 -6.09
CA LEU A 198 -15.98 7.14 -7.26
C LEU A 198 -17.34 6.43 -7.12
N TYR A 199 -17.77 6.08 -5.90
CA TYR A 199 -19.09 5.52 -5.65
C TYR A 199 -20.16 6.61 -5.76
N SER A 200 -19.92 7.76 -5.14
CA SER A 200 -20.85 8.90 -5.18
C SER A 200 -21.02 9.44 -6.58
N PHE A 201 -19.95 9.45 -7.39
CA PHE A 201 -20.01 9.83 -8.79
C PHE A 201 -20.33 8.64 -9.69
N LYS A 202 -21.61 8.52 -10.10
CA LYS A 202 -22.08 7.50 -11.08
C LYS A 202 -21.80 6.04 -10.69
N ARG A 203 -21.45 5.74 -9.42
CA ARG A 203 -21.17 4.39 -8.94
C ARG A 203 -20.11 3.65 -9.78
N ILE A 204 -19.04 4.36 -10.14
CA ILE A 204 -17.91 3.79 -10.92
C ILE A 204 -17.28 2.60 -10.17
N GLU A 205 -17.19 2.70 -8.85
CA GLU A 205 -16.76 1.63 -7.96
C GLU A 205 -17.82 1.25 -6.94
N SER A 206 -17.68 0.06 -6.34
CA SER A 206 -18.50 -0.38 -5.21
C SER A 206 -18.15 0.38 -3.93
N GLN A 207 -19.13 0.52 -3.04
CA GLN A 207 -18.97 1.19 -1.74
C GLN A 207 -17.82 0.56 -0.92
N PRO A 208 -16.92 1.35 -0.29
CA PRO A 208 -15.75 0.85 0.42
C PRO A 208 -16.03 0.40 1.86
N SER A 209 -17.18 -0.23 2.14
CA SER A 209 -17.57 -0.60 3.51
C SER A 209 -16.55 -1.50 4.22
N THR A 210 -16.05 -2.54 3.54
CA THR A 210 -15.02 -3.44 4.09
C THR A 210 -13.71 -2.71 4.36
N ILE A 211 -13.22 -1.91 3.39
CA ILE A 211 -11.97 -1.15 3.53
C ILE A 211 -12.08 -0.16 4.70
N ARG A 212 -13.22 0.53 4.83
CA ARG A 212 -13.49 1.45 5.94
C ARG A 212 -13.48 0.73 7.28
N CYS A 213 -14.14 -0.43 7.36
CA CYS A 213 -14.15 -1.27 8.55
C CYS A 213 -12.72 -1.72 8.93
N CYS A 214 -11.94 -2.21 7.97
CA CYS A 214 -10.53 -2.55 8.18
C CYS A 214 -9.74 -1.35 8.70
N GLY A 215 -9.89 -0.17 8.10
CA GLY A 215 -9.17 1.04 8.51
C GLY A 215 -9.43 1.42 9.98
N TRP A 216 -10.69 1.38 10.42
CA TRP A 216 -11.02 1.66 11.82
C TRP A 216 -10.51 0.60 12.78
N ILE A 217 -10.63 -0.68 12.43
CA ILE A 217 -10.14 -1.77 13.28
C ILE A 217 -8.61 -1.71 13.40
N ILE A 218 -7.90 -1.48 12.30
CA ILE A 218 -6.43 -1.32 12.28
C ILE A 218 -6.02 -0.13 13.15
N LEU A 219 -6.69 1.02 13.01
CA LEU A 219 -6.42 2.21 13.82
C LEU A 219 -6.61 1.94 15.31
N ILE A 220 -7.76 1.38 15.68
CA ILE A 220 -8.08 1.07 17.09
C ILE A 220 -7.07 0.05 17.63
N SER A 221 -6.74 -0.99 16.87
CA SER A 221 -5.79 -2.02 17.30
C SER A 221 -4.39 -1.46 17.53
N LEU A 222 -3.91 -0.56 16.66
CA LEU A 222 -2.62 0.13 16.86
C LEU A 222 -2.62 1.00 18.11
N ILE A 223 -3.68 1.80 18.31
CA ILE A 223 -3.83 2.65 19.50
C ILE A 223 -3.86 1.79 20.77
N MET A 224 -4.66 0.73 20.79
CA MET A 224 -4.77 -0.17 21.93
C MET A 224 -3.46 -0.90 22.22
N SER A 225 -2.77 -1.39 21.18
CA SER A 225 -1.44 -1.99 21.30
C SER A 225 -0.45 -1.02 21.96
N ALA A 226 -0.37 0.22 21.46
CA ALA A 226 0.54 1.23 22.01
C ALA A 226 0.19 1.58 23.47
N LEU A 227 -1.09 1.84 23.77
CA LEU A 227 -1.54 2.20 25.12
C LEU A 227 -1.28 1.07 26.12
N PHE A 228 -1.62 -0.17 25.78
CA PHE A 228 -1.41 -1.31 26.68
C PHE A 228 0.08 -1.59 26.90
N LEU A 229 0.92 -1.46 25.88
CA LEU A 229 2.37 -1.60 26.05
C LEU A 229 2.96 -0.47 26.92
N ILE A 230 2.49 0.78 26.76
CA ILE A 230 2.91 1.90 27.62
C ILE A 230 2.53 1.62 29.09
N ILE A 231 1.30 1.15 29.34
CA ILE A 231 0.84 0.80 30.69
C ILE A 231 1.69 -0.36 31.25
N ALA A 232 1.95 -1.40 30.44
CA ALA A 232 2.79 -2.52 30.86
C ALA A 232 4.21 -2.07 31.27
N VAL A 233 4.83 -1.22 30.45
CA VAL A 233 6.17 -0.68 30.70
C VAL A 233 6.20 0.23 31.93
N SER A 234 5.15 1.02 32.17
CA SER A 234 5.05 1.90 33.35
C SER A 234 5.00 1.15 34.69
N GLN A 235 4.70 -0.16 34.66
CA GLN A 235 4.68 -1.02 35.85
C GLN A 235 6.03 -1.70 36.12
N LEU A 236 7.01 -1.52 35.24
CA LEU A 236 8.38 -1.97 35.48
C LEU A 236 9.11 -0.97 36.38
N ASP A 237 10.03 -1.46 37.20
CA ASP A 237 10.84 -0.62 38.09
C ASP A 237 11.76 0.34 37.32
N SER A 238 12.04 0.04 36.06
CA SER A 238 12.86 0.86 35.18
C SER A 238 12.46 0.69 33.72
N ILE A 239 12.45 1.80 32.97
CA ILE A 239 12.26 1.80 31.50
C ILE A 239 13.32 0.96 30.78
N TYR A 240 14.52 0.80 31.35
CA TYR A 240 15.59 0.00 30.75
C TYR A 240 15.23 -1.49 30.65
N HIS A 241 14.32 -1.99 31.51
CA HIS A 241 13.83 -3.37 31.41
C HIS A 241 13.00 -3.62 30.14
N TRP A 242 12.44 -2.57 29.51
CA TRP A 242 11.85 -2.72 28.19
C TRP A 242 12.89 -3.11 27.14
N PHE A 243 14.14 -2.64 27.26
CA PHE A 243 15.21 -2.97 26.31
C PHE A 243 15.89 -4.31 26.60
N ASP A 244 15.59 -4.94 27.74
CA ASP A 244 16.07 -6.29 28.05
C ASP A 244 15.26 -7.34 27.28
N ASN A 245 15.90 -7.99 26.31
CA ASN A 245 15.31 -9.05 25.51
C ASN A 245 14.82 -10.23 26.37
N ASN A 246 15.56 -10.59 27.43
CA ASN A 246 15.17 -11.73 28.27
C ASN A 246 13.86 -11.46 29.01
N GLN A 247 13.68 -10.22 29.49
CA GLN A 247 12.44 -9.78 30.11
C GLN A 247 11.27 -9.78 29.10
N ARG A 248 11.45 -9.18 27.92
CA ARG A 248 10.38 -9.09 26.91
C ARG A 248 9.95 -10.45 26.39
N LEU A 249 10.92 -11.34 26.13
CA LEU A 249 10.68 -12.66 25.58
C LEU A 249 10.04 -13.61 26.60
N ASN A 250 10.37 -13.48 27.89
CA ASN A 250 9.89 -14.36 28.96
C ASN A 250 8.99 -13.63 29.96
N TRP A 251 8.08 -12.78 29.47
CA TRP A 251 7.16 -12.05 30.35
C TRP A 251 6.14 -13.02 30.95
N LYS A 252 6.30 -13.38 32.23
CA LYS A 252 5.50 -14.39 32.93
C LYS A 252 4.30 -13.78 33.67
N PRO A 253 3.26 -14.57 34.01
CA PRO A 253 2.08 -14.09 34.73
C PRO A 253 2.34 -13.39 36.07
N ASN A 254 3.44 -13.73 36.73
CA ASN A 254 3.87 -13.14 38.00
C ASN A 254 4.73 -11.87 37.84
N HIS A 255 5.10 -11.49 36.61
CA HIS A 255 5.86 -10.27 36.36
C HIS A 255 4.93 -9.04 36.31
N PRO A 256 5.38 -7.87 36.79
CA PRO A 256 4.62 -6.62 36.66
C PRO A 256 4.23 -6.34 35.21
N GLY A 257 3.06 -5.74 34.97
CA GLY A 257 2.61 -5.40 33.62
C GLY A 257 2.16 -6.55 32.73
N TYR A 258 2.23 -7.82 33.16
CA TYR A 258 1.96 -8.99 32.30
C TYR A 258 0.60 -8.95 31.57
N ILE A 259 -0.48 -8.60 32.28
CA ILE A 259 -1.82 -8.55 31.70
C ILE A 259 -1.87 -7.50 30.58
N TRP A 260 -1.33 -6.32 30.84
CA TRP A 260 -1.28 -5.22 29.88
C TRP A 260 -0.38 -5.56 28.69
N PHE A 261 0.77 -6.19 28.93
CA PHE A 261 1.64 -6.68 27.87
C PHE A 261 0.89 -7.69 26.98
N THR A 262 0.18 -8.65 27.57
CA THR A 262 -0.60 -9.66 26.85
C THR A 262 -1.75 -9.04 26.03
N LEU A 263 -2.43 -8.02 26.55
CA LEU A 263 -3.46 -7.31 25.78
C LEU A 263 -2.87 -6.48 24.65
N GLY A 264 -1.70 -5.88 24.88
CA GLY A 264 -0.95 -5.13 23.86
C GLY A 264 -0.54 -6.03 22.69
N THR A 265 0.11 -7.15 22.99
CA THR A 265 0.48 -8.16 21.98
C THR A 265 -0.74 -8.72 21.26
N PHE A 266 -1.83 -9.05 21.95
CA PHE A 266 -3.07 -9.49 21.28
C PHE A 266 -3.57 -8.44 20.28
N SER A 267 -3.52 -7.16 20.64
CA SER A 267 -3.92 -6.06 19.74
C SER A 267 -2.98 -5.92 18.54
N GLU A 268 -1.67 -6.14 18.72
CA GLU A 268 -0.69 -6.19 17.63
C GLU A 268 -1.00 -7.33 16.63
N TRP A 269 -1.23 -8.54 17.13
CA TRP A 269 -1.61 -9.69 16.30
C TRP A 269 -2.90 -9.43 15.52
N PHE A 270 -3.87 -8.80 16.17
CA PHE A 270 -5.13 -8.44 15.54
C PHE A 270 -4.92 -7.41 14.42
N PHE A 271 -4.10 -6.37 14.66
CA PHE A 271 -3.69 -5.39 13.66
C PHE A 271 -3.08 -6.04 12.42
N VAL A 272 -2.06 -6.89 12.60
CA VAL A 272 -1.34 -7.53 11.49
C VAL A 272 -2.27 -8.39 10.64
N ASN A 273 -3.13 -9.19 11.28
CA ASN A 273 -4.06 -10.06 10.55
C ASN A 273 -5.14 -9.27 9.80
N TRP A 274 -5.54 -8.10 10.29
CA TRP A 274 -6.53 -7.26 9.59
C TRP A 274 -6.00 -6.55 8.36
N CYS A 275 -4.68 -6.31 8.27
CA CYS A 275 -4.04 -5.87 7.03
C CYS A 275 -4.36 -6.83 5.88
N SER A 276 -4.43 -8.14 6.15
CA SER A 276 -4.80 -9.18 5.17
C SER A 276 -6.13 -8.91 4.49
N ILE A 277 -7.17 -8.60 5.26
CA ILE A 277 -8.53 -8.36 4.77
C ILE A 277 -8.56 -7.08 3.91
N TYR A 278 -7.79 -6.07 4.29
CA TYR A 278 -7.62 -4.87 3.47
C TYR A 278 -7.01 -5.22 2.11
N PHE A 279 -5.91 -5.99 2.08
CA PHE A 279 -5.24 -6.38 0.83
C PHE A 279 -6.12 -7.28 -0.05
N PHE A 280 -6.89 -8.21 0.52
CA PHE A 280 -7.91 -8.95 -0.22
C PHE A 280 -8.97 -8.03 -0.84
N SER A 281 -9.40 -7.00 -0.12
CA SER A 281 -10.35 -6.01 -0.62
C SER A 281 -9.78 -5.21 -1.80
N ILE A 282 -8.50 -4.85 -1.76
CA ILE A 282 -7.82 -4.17 -2.87
C ILE A 282 -7.66 -5.09 -4.08
N SER A 283 -7.26 -6.34 -3.85
CA SER A 283 -7.15 -7.35 -4.90
C SER A 283 -8.47 -7.52 -5.67
N HIS A 284 -9.56 -7.67 -4.94
CA HIS A 284 -10.89 -7.80 -5.53
C HIS A 284 -11.26 -6.61 -6.41
N ARG A 285 -10.95 -5.38 -6.00
CA ARG A 285 -11.25 -4.15 -6.76
C ARG A 285 -10.45 -4.06 -8.05
N ILE A 286 -9.15 -4.36 -8.01
CA ILE A 286 -8.30 -4.38 -9.20
C ILE A 286 -8.77 -5.48 -10.17
N HIS A 287 -9.19 -6.64 -9.63
CA HIS A 287 -9.72 -7.73 -10.44
C HIS A 287 -10.99 -7.35 -11.21
N ILE A 288 -11.94 -6.67 -10.54
CA ILE A 288 -13.18 -6.18 -11.18
C ILE A 288 -12.86 -5.18 -12.29
N PHE A 289 -11.97 -4.22 -12.04
CA PHE A 289 -11.58 -3.22 -13.04
C PHE A 289 -11.08 -3.86 -14.34
N ASN A 290 -10.21 -4.87 -14.21
CA ASN A 290 -9.66 -5.63 -15.33
C ASN A 290 -10.72 -6.43 -16.09
N ARG A 291 -11.82 -6.84 -15.46
CA ARG A 291 -12.95 -7.49 -16.18
C ARG A 291 -13.77 -6.48 -16.97
N CYS A 292 -14.13 -5.36 -16.36
CA CYS A 292 -15.02 -4.38 -16.98
C CYS A 292 -14.38 -3.64 -18.17
N HIS A 293 -13.05 -3.49 -18.19
CA HIS A 293 -12.33 -2.84 -19.28
C HIS A 293 -11.87 -3.79 -20.40
N ARG A 294 -12.22 -5.08 -20.31
CA ARG A 294 -12.09 -6.05 -21.42
C ARG A 294 -13.25 -6.01 -22.43
N ILE A 295 -14.34 -5.29 -22.14
CA ILE A 295 -15.57 -5.27 -22.96
C ILE A 295 -15.59 -4.06 -23.92
N LYS A 296 -14.43 -3.45 -24.24
CA LYS A 296 -14.34 -2.39 -25.25
C LYS A 296 -13.17 -2.61 -26.18
#